data_AF-I3SSI9-F1
#
_entry.id   AF-I3SSI9-F1
#
_cell.length_a   1.000
_cell.length_b   1.000
_cell.length_c   1.000
_cell.angle_alpha   90.00
_cell.angle_beta   90.00
_cell.angle_gamma   90.00
#
_symmetry.space_group_name_H-M   'P 1'
#
loop_
_entity.id
_entity.type
_entity.pdbx_description
1 polymer ?
#
loop_
_entity_poly.entity_id
_entity_poly.type
_entity_poly.pdbx_seq_one_letter_code
_entity_poly.pdbx_strand_id
1 'polypeptide(L)' 'MAPWNGVKIKVPVKSITGDLDIVYTSPKVKEYIHGGGFKEDVPNLEEVIVQKGVAHFNNQEAAEEISNHIYEFIKKF' A
#
# COMPACT_ATOMS: atom_id res chain seq x y z
N MET A 1 6.85 -10.67 -25.84
CA MET A 1 6.82 -10.47 -24.37
C MET A 1 6.96 -8.97 -24.11
N ALA A 2 6.11 -8.36 -23.27
CA ALA A 2 6.13 -6.90 -23.06
C ALA A 2 7.36 -6.47 -22.23
N PRO A 3 7.86 -5.23 -22.40
CA PRO A 3 9.11 -4.78 -21.78
C PRO A 3 9.20 -4.90 -20.25
N TRP A 4 8.06 -4.84 -19.53
CA TRP A 4 8.02 -4.85 -18.06
C TRP A 4 7.49 -6.14 -17.46
N ASN A 5 7.24 -7.17 -18.27
CA ASN A 5 6.70 -8.42 -17.76
C ASN A 5 7.67 -9.07 -16.75
N GLY A 6 7.22 -9.30 -15.50
CA GLY A 6 8.02 -9.89 -14.43
C GLY A 6 9.08 -8.99 -13.80
N VAL A 7 9.12 -7.69 -14.15
CA VAL A 7 10.08 -6.75 -13.56
C VAL A 7 9.61 -6.33 -12.17
N LYS A 8 10.54 -6.35 -11.21
CA LYS A 8 10.29 -5.95 -9.81
C LYS A 8 10.53 -4.47 -9.57
N ILE A 9 9.73 -3.86 -8.70
CA ILE A 9 9.90 -2.47 -8.24
C ILE A 9 10.87 -2.46 -7.05
N LYS A 10 12.01 -1.78 -7.20
CA LYS A 10 13.07 -1.74 -6.18
C LYS A 10 13.10 -0.46 -5.33
N VAL A 11 12.20 0.49 -5.58
CA VAL A 11 12.07 1.69 -4.73
C VAL A 11 11.51 1.26 -3.36
N PRO A 12 11.95 1.84 -2.23
CA PRO A 12 11.28 1.65 -0.94
C PRO A 12 9.83 2.12 -1.00
N VAL A 13 8.88 1.30 -0.55
CA VAL A 13 7.44 1.62 -0.65
C VAL A 13 6.77 1.46 0.70
N LYS A 14 5.87 2.40 1.03
CA LYS A 14 4.89 2.27 2.10
C LYS A 14 3.50 2.32 1.49
N SER A 15 2.69 1.29 1.71
CA SER A 15 1.32 1.18 1.19
C SER A 15 0.32 1.33 2.33
N ILE A 16 -0.69 2.17 2.13
CA ILE A 16 -1.69 2.53 3.14
C ILE A 16 -3.06 2.53 2.46
N THR A 17 -4.03 1.82 3.03
CA THR A 17 -5.40 1.74 2.51
C THR A 17 -6.42 1.79 3.64
N GLY A 18 -7.62 2.28 3.36
CA GLY A 18 -8.78 2.05 4.22
C GLY A 18 -9.29 0.61 4.14
N ASP A 19 -9.86 0.07 5.22
CA ASP A 19 -10.48 -1.26 5.23
C ASP A 19 -11.81 -1.32 4.46
N LEU A 20 -12.45 -0.16 4.24
CA LEU A 20 -13.65 0.03 3.43
C LEU A 20 -13.34 0.51 2.00
N ASP A 21 -12.06 0.66 1.63
CA ASP A 21 -11.68 1.07 0.27
C ASP A 21 -12.21 0.05 -0.77
N ILE A 22 -12.91 0.54 -1.79
CA ILE A 22 -13.48 -0.28 -2.86
C ILE A 22 -12.41 -1.05 -3.65
N VAL A 23 -11.21 -0.48 -3.83
CA VAL A 23 -10.06 -1.13 -4.44
C VAL A 23 -9.57 -2.25 -3.55
N TYR A 24 -9.35 -1.98 -2.25
CA TYR A 24 -8.87 -2.98 -1.29
C TYR A 24 -9.85 -4.14 -1.10
N THR A 25 -11.15 -3.87 -1.18
CA THR A 25 -12.22 -4.87 -1.02
C THR A 25 -12.62 -5.55 -2.33
N SER A 26 -12.05 -5.14 -3.47
CA SER A 26 -12.29 -5.80 -4.75
C SER A 26 -11.66 -7.20 -4.79
N PRO A 27 -12.17 -8.12 -5.63
CA PRO A 27 -11.72 -9.51 -5.67
C PRO A 27 -10.20 -9.63 -5.85
N LYS A 28 -9.56 -10.51 -5.08
CA LYS A 28 -8.14 -10.86 -5.12
C LYS A 28 -7.16 -9.81 -4.62
N VAL A 29 -7.59 -8.57 -4.33
CA VAL A 29 -6.66 -7.51 -3.91
C VAL A 29 -6.11 -7.79 -2.51
N LYS A 30 -6.96 -8.18 -1.55
CA LYS A 30 -6.49 -8.56 -0.20
C LYS A 30 -5.55 -9.75 -0.26
N GLU A 31 -5.87 -10.75 -1.05
CA GLU A 31 -5.05 -11.96 -1.23
C GLU A 31 -3.71 -11.64 -1.89
N TYR A 32 -3.65 -10.70 -2.84
CA TYR A 32 -2.40 -10.27 -3.44
C TYR A 32 -1.52 -9.49 -2.45
N ILE A 33 -2.12 -8.58 -1.69
CA ILE A 33 -1.44 -7.74 -0.69
C ILE A 33 -0.88 -8.61 0.45
N HIS A 34 -1.71 -9.46 1.04
CA HIS A 34 -1.37 -10.21 2.26
C HIS A 34 -0.86 -11.62 2.00
N GLY A 35 -1.11 -12.17 0.81
CA GLY A 35 -0.64 -13.50 0.39
C GLY A 35 0.79 -13.53 -0.17
N GLY A 36 1.51 -12.41 -0.14
CA GLY A 36 2.92 -12.30 -0.49
C GLY A 36 3.20 -11.87 -1.94
N GLY A 37 2.22 -11.91 -2.84
CA GLY A 37 2.40 -11.48 -4.23
C GLY A 37 2.87 -10.02 -4.35
N PHE A 38 2.29 -9.12 -3.55
CA PHE A 38 2.69 -7.72 -3.56
C PHE A 38 4.14 -7.51 -3.10
N LYS A 39 4.57 -8.26 -2.07
CA LYS A 39 5.95 -8.24 -1.58
C LYS A 39 6.92 -8.89 -2.55
N GLU A 40 6.48 -9.88 -3.32
CA GLU A 40 7.29 -10.50 -4.38
C GLU A 40 7.63 -9.51 -5.50
N ASP A 41 6.63 -8.74 -5.94
CA ASP A 41 6.76 -7.74 -7.00
C ASP A 41 7.43 -6.44 -6.51
N VAL A 42 7.28 -6.11 -5.22
CA VAL A 42 7.87 -4.95 -4.55
C VAL A 42 8.73 -5.38 -3.35
N PRO A 43 9.96 -5.88 -3.57
CA PRO A 43 10.79 -6.44 -2.49
C PRO A 43 11.06 -5.48 -1.32
N ASN A 44 11.09 -4.17 -1.59
CA ASN A 44 11.35 -3.12 -0.59
C ASN A 44 10.08 -2.49 -0.01
N LEU A 45 8.94 -3.18 -0.12
CA LEU A 45 7.68 -2.79 0.54
C LEU A 45 7.79 -2.92 2.07
N GLU A 46 7.56 -1.85 2.82
CA GLU A 46 7.32 -1.91 4.27
C GLU A 46 5.96 -2.57 4.58
N GLU A 47 5.68 -2.82 5.86
CA GLU A 47 4.38 -3.36 6.26
C GLU A 47 3.21 -2.52 5.71
N VAL A 48 2.21 -3.20 5.18
CA VAL A 48 1.01 -2.57 4.61
C VAL A 48 0.10 -2.14 5.74
N ILE A 49 -0.32 -0.87 5.72
CA ILE A 49 -1.17 -0.30 6.76
C ILE A 49 -2.64 -0.34 6.28
N VAL A 50 -3.51 -0.89 7.12
CA VAL A 50 -4.95 -0.96 6.87
C VAL A 50 -5.67 -0.14 7.94
N GLN A 51 -6.24 0.99 7.54
CA GLN A 51 -6.91 1.93 8.42
C GLN A 51 -8.35 1.47 8.67
N LYS A 52 -8.71 1.28 9.95
CA LYS A 52 -10.02 0.77 10.34
C LYS A 52 -11.10 1.83 10.20
N GLY A 53 -12.21 1.49 9.55
CA GLY A 53 -13.36 2.36 9.35
C GLY A 53 -13.14 3.46 8.31
N VAL A 54 -12.07 3.37 7.52
CA VAL A 54 -11.70 4.38 6.52
C VAL A 54 -12.01 3.85 5.12
N ALA A 55 -12.58 4.70 4.27
CA ALA A 55 -12.92 4.35 2.90
C ALA A 55 -11.82 4.79 1.91
N HIS A 56 -12.21 5.14 0.69
CA HIS A 56 -11.30 5.38 -0.43
C HIS A 56 -10.46 6.65 -0.30
N PHE A 57 -11.01 7.71 0.30
CA PHE A 57 -10.34 9.01 0.42
C PHE A 57 -9.60 9.14 1.75
N ASN A 58 -8.77 8.15 2.08
CA ASN A 58 -8.09 8.04 3.37
C ASN A 58 -7.20 9.25 3.71
N ASN A 59 -6.63 9.93 2.71
CA ASN A 59 -5.87 11.16 2.88
C ASN A 59 -6.70 12.38 3.32
N GLN A 60 -8.02 12.34 3.14
CA GLN A 60 -8.95 13.36 3.65
C GLN A 60 -9.65 12.90 4.92
N GLU A 61 -10.11 11.64 4.94
CA GLU A 61 -10.84 11.04 6.06
C GLU A 61 -9.96 10.82 7.29
N ALA A 62 -8.68 10.48 7.09
CA ALA A 62 -7.68 10.25 8.13
C ALA A 62 -6.41 11.09 7.85
N ALA A 63 -6.60 12.37 7.55
CA ALA A 63 -5.55 13.27 7.07
C ALA A 63 -4.33 13.37 8.02
N GLU A 64 -4.55 13.42 9.33
CA GLU A 64 -3.48 13.49 10.33
C GLU A 64 -2.65 12.19 10.36
N GLU A 65 -3.30 11.04 10.36
CA GLU A 65 -2.65 9.73 10.31
C GLU A 65 -1.80 9.58 9.04
N ILE A 66 -2.37 9.94 7.88
CA ILE A 66 -1.65 9.92 6.60
C ILE A 66 -0.45 10.87 6.63
N SER A 67 -0.62 12.09 7.12
CA SER A 67 0.47 13.08 7.20
C SER A 67 1.62 12.56 8.08
N ASN A 68 1.30 11.99 9.23
CA ASN A 68 2.28 11.39 10.14
C ASN A 68 2.98 10.19 9.48
N HIS A 69 2.23 9.32 8.79
CA HIS A 69 2.82 8.18 8.09
C HIS A 69 3.77 8.57 6.96
N ILE A 70 3.46 9.64 6.23
CA ILE A 70 4.33 10.20 5.20
C ILE A 70 5.60 10.74 5.84
N TYR A 71 5.47 11.64 6.85
CA TYR A 71 6.59 12.26 7.53
C TYR A 71 7.57 11.23 8.12
N GLU A 72 7.06 10.24 8.86
CA GLU A 72 7.89 9.20 9.47
C GLU A 72 8.55 8.26 8.45
N PHE A 73 7.94 8.06 7.28
CA PHE A 73 8.54 7.24 6.23
C PHE A 73 9.69 7.96 5.52
N ILE A 74 9.45 9.21 5.08
CA ILE A 74 10.46 9.96 4.32
C ILE A 74 11.66 10.35 5.18
N LYS A 75 11.47 10.56 6.49
CA LYS A 75 12.53 10.90 7.45
C LYS A 75 13.56 9.79 7.65
N LYS A 76 13.29 8.56 7.19
CA LYS A 76 14.25 7.45 7.23
C LYS A 76 15.41 7.62 6.23
N PHE A 77 15.31 8.60 5.33
CA PHE A 77 16.24 8.89 4.25
C PHE A 77 16.72 10.35 4.32
#